data_AF-A0A0Q5XH79-F1
#
_entry.id   AF-A0A0Q5XH79-F1
#
_cell.length_a   1.000
_cell.length_b   1.000
_cell.length_c   1.000
_cell.angle_alpha   90.00
_cell.angle_beta   90.00
_cell.angle_gamma   90.00
#
_symmetry.space_group_name_H-M   'P 1'
#
loop_
_entity.id
_entity.type
_entity.pdbx_description
1 polymer ?
#
loop_
_entity_poly.entity_id
_entity_poly.type
_entity_poly.pdbx_seq_one_letter_code
_entity_poly.pdbx_strand_id
1 'polypeptide(L)'
;MIYDNPFYLKDTHEIASFTDNFDSNGNGTRFFDLNGTEETDTYVNGILTETFAVINFSELNLARYDLAGQIIKYDRIDLSADFREGWAFTPTDLRYDRSDYSYSTWSPYVFDEFTFSSDDGAYAYFLKKTGMDWSYNLSEQYIDARTGSLLSYEFLAKDHLIGFSFYSGLPSEYRETLANGDLHVEKILGDGSFQILEYSATRALLGETRFNEVGVVFDTDYLPNGDRKTINYAGTMGDKYVASEVTRHSDASFSETYYDLLGRVIKDVDREADGSSVVSVFSSGTQTAENIYTAGNKLAVADRFLPDGRHEIVAHQAGQTLEGGAKNDTLTDFGDTTFVFKENFGRDTIRGFDAGSGSDHDVISLLGTAAQSFEDLHFNTVLSGLVVTIDDDNAVTLGGVQMSQISADDFLFL
;
A
#
# COMPACT_ATOMS: atom_id res chain seq x y z
N MET A 1 21.66 -41.59 -31.81
CA MET A 1 22.04 -42.64 -30.84
C MET A 1 20.75 -43.12 -30.23
N ILE A 2 20.37 -44.35 -30.54
CA ILE A 2 19.23 -45.04 -29.91
C ILE A 2 19.78 -45.51 -28.57
N TYR A 3 19.37 -44.88 -27.48
CA TYR A 3 19.61 -45.43 -26.16
C TYR A 3 18.55 -46.49 -25.94
N ASP A 4 18.96 -47.76 -25.78
CA ASP A 4 18.11 -48.78 -25.16
C ASP A 4 17.90 -48.37 -23.70
N ASN A 5 16.95 -47.45 -23.48
CA ASN A 5 16.54 -47.02 -22.16
C ASN A 5 15.25 -47.76 -21.84
N PRO A 6 15.22 -48.70 -20.86
CA PRO A 6 14.13 -49.66 -20.68
C PRO A 6 12.78 -49.06 -20.23
N PHE A 7 12.57 -47.75 -20.37
CA PHE A 7 11.48 -47.01 -19.75
C PHE A 7 10.69 -46.10 -20.69
N TYR A 8 11.03 -46.05 -21.99
CA TYR A 8 10.13 -45.45 -22.97
C TYR A 8 9.04 -46.47 -23.33
N LEU A 9 7.83 -46.27 -22.81
CA LEU A 9 6.70 -47.15 -23.11
C LEU A 9 6.36 -47.07 -24.61
N LYS A 10 6.56 -45.91 -25.22
CA LYS A 10 6.47 -45.72 -26.68
C LYS A 10 7.44 -46.56 -27.51
N ASP A 11 8.55 -47.05 -26.94
CA ASP A 11 9.48 -47.94 -27.64
C ASP A 11 9.02 -49.41 -27.61
N THR A 12 8.05 -49.72 -26.74
CA THR A 12 7.54 -51.09 -26.53
C THR A 12 6.06 -51.27 -26.91
N HIS A 13 5.34 -50.17 -27.16
CA HIS A 13 3.92 -50.15 -27.50
C HIS A 13 3.68 -49.41 -28.84
N GLU A 14 2.67 -49.84 -29.59
CA GLU A 14 2.26 -49.14 -30.80
C GLU A 14 1.55 -47.83 -30.42
N ILE A 15 2.08 -46.69 -30.88
CA ILE A 15 1.50 -45.37 -30.64
C ILE A 15 0.16 -45.27 -31.38
N ALA A 16 -0.95 -45.23 -30.64
CA ALA A 16 -2.29 -45.09 -31.20
C ALA A 16 -2.53 -43.66 -31.68
N SER A 17 -2.13 -42.68 -30.88
CA SER A 17 -2.15 -41.26 -31.24
C SER A 17 -1.16 -40.45 -30.39
N PHE A 18 -0.83 -39.23 -30.83
CA PHE A 18 -0.10 -38.27 -29.99
C PHE A 18 -0.58 -36.84 -30.25
N THR A 19 -0.41 -35.96 -29.26
CA THR A 19 -0.75 -34.53 -29.34
C THR A 19 0.41 -33.69 -28.80
N ASP A 20 0.79 -32.66 -29.55
CA ASP A 20 1.87 -31.74 -29.24
C ASP A 20 1.31 -30.37 -28.86
N ASN A 21 1.80 -29.80 -27.76
CA ASN A 21 1.50 -28.43 -27.35
C ASN A 21 2.78 -27.72 -26.94
N PHE A 22 3.45 -27.07 -27.90
CA PHE A 22 4.72 -26.37 -27.70
C PHE A 22 4.63 -24.89 -28.07
N ASP A 23 5.32 -24.05 -27.31
CA ASP A 23 5.60 -22.66 -27.67
C ASP A 23 6.77 -22.54 -28.67
N SER A 24 7.08 -21.31 -29.11
CA SER A 24 8.17 -21.05 -30.05
C SER A 24 9.58 -21.32 -29.49
N ASN A 25 9.71 -21.48 -28.17
CA ASN A 25 10.97 -21.76 -27.49
C ASN A 25 11.14 -23.27 -27.22
N GLY A 26 10.16 -24.09 -27.58
CA GLY A 26 10.16 -25.53 -27.33
C GLY A 26 9.79 -25.89 -25.89
N ASN A 27 9.16 -24.98 -25.14
CA ASN A 27 8.50 -25.33 -23.88
C ASN A 27 7.13 -25.91 -24.21
N GLY A 28 6.76 -27.02 -23.57
CA GLY A 28 5.50 -27.64 -23.89
C GLY A 28 5.37 -29.07 -23.42
N THR A 29 4.27 -29.69 -23.81
CA THR A 29 4.01 -31.10 -23.52
C THR A 29 3.73 -31.88 -24.79
N ARG A 30 4.08 -33.17 -24.76
CA ARG A 30 3.68 -34.16 -25.75
C ARG A 30 2.96 -35.29 -25.06
N PHE A 31 1.72 -35.53 -25.43
CA PHE A 31 0.91 -36.63 -24.94
C PHE A 31 0.92 -37.78 -25.95
N PHE A 32 1.07 -39.02 -25.47
CA PHE A 32 0.98 -40.25 -26.24
C PHE A 32 -0.13 -41.14 -25.68
N ASP A 33 -1.01 -41.59 -26.56
CA ASP A 33 -1.93 -42.69 -26.29
C ASP A 33 -1.30 -43.97 -26.85
N LEU A 34 -1.01 -44.91 -25.95
CA LEU A 34 -0.30 -46.17 -26.21
C LEU A 34 -1.23 -47.38 -25.97
N ASN A 35 -2.47 -47.33 -26.47
CA ASN A 35 -3.43 -48.45 -26.43
C ASN A 35 -3.62 -49.07 -25.03
N GLY A 36 -4.11 -48.25 -24.09
CA GLY A 36 -4.31 -48.65 -22.69
C GLY A 36 -3.21 -48.17 -21.74
N THR A 37 -2.23 -47.43 -22.27
CA THR A 37 -1.22 -46.69 -21.50
C THR A 37 -1.19 -45.25 -22.00
N GLU A 38 -1.09 -44.28 -21.10
CA GLU A 38 -0.99 -42.86 -21.44
C GLU A 38 0.37 -42.33 -20.97
N GLU A 39 1.11 -41.61 -21.81
CA GLU A 39 2.43 -41.01 -21.49
C GLU A 39 2.40 -39.53 -21.81
N THR A 40 2.84 -38.67 -20.89
CA THR A 40 3.00 -37.22 -21.09
C THR A 40 4.44 -36.83 -20.84
N ASP A 41 5.09 -36.32 -21.86
CA ASP A 41 6.44 -35.75 -21.78
C ASP A 41 6.33 -34.22 -21.64
N THR A 42 7.07 -33.64 -20.69
CA THR A 42 7.19 -32.20 -20.48
C THR A 42 8.58 -31.73 -20.88
N TYR A 43 8.64 -30.65 -21.65
CA TYR A 43 9.86 -30.08 -22.18
C TYR A 43 10.04 -28.63 -21.73
N VAL A 44 11.29 -28.27 -21.43
CA VAL A 44 11.72 -26.90 -21.17
C VAL A 44 12.88 -26.58 -22.12
N ASN A 45 12.70 -25.55 -22.95
CA ASN A 45 13.63 -25.14 -24.02
C ASN A 45 14.02 -26.30 -24.95
N GLY A 46 13.05 -27.18 -25.26
CA GLY A 46 13.24 -28.36 -26.11
C GLY A 46 13.95 -29.54 -25.43
N ILE A 47 14.27 -29.45 -24.14
CA ILE A 47 14.88 -30.55 -23.35
C ILE A 47 13.78 -31.23 -22.55
N LEU A 48 13.70 -32.57 -22.63
CA LEU A 48 12.79 -33.36 -21.80
C LEU A 48 13.17 -33.23 -20.33
N THR A 49 12.26 -32.72 -19.50
CA THR A 49 12.49 -32.53 -18.06
C THR A 49 11.68 -33.49 -17.20
N GLU A 50 10.54 -33.96 -17.71
CA GLU A 50 9.66 -34.86 -16.97
C GLU A 50 8.89 -35.78 -17.92
N THR A 51 8.71 -37.04 -17.54
CA THR A 51 7.80 -38.00 -18.19
C THR A 51 6.87 -38.57 -17.15
N PHE A 52 5.57 -38.45 -17.39
CA PHE A 52 4.50 -39.01 -16.59
C PHE A 52 3.79 -40.10 -17.38
N ALA A 53 3.69 -41.31 -16.85
CA ALA A 53 3.02 -42.40 -17.55
C ALA A 53 2.03 -43.15 -16.66
N VAL A 54 0.85 -43.44 -17.19
CA VAL A 54 -0.17 -44.29 -16.58
C VAL A 54 -0.27 -45.57 -17.40
N ILE A 55 0.12 -46.71 -16.80
CA ILE A 55 0.16 -48.01 -17.48
C ILE A 55 -1.05 -48.84 -17.08
N ASN A 56 -1.89 -49.19 -18.05
CA ASN A 56 -3.05 -50.08 -17.88
C ASN A 56 -4.01 -49.69 -16.73
N PHE A 57 -4.05 -48.41 -16.37
CA PHE A 57 -4.76 -47.87 -15.20
C PHE A 57 -4.38 -48.52 -13.86
N SER A 58 -3.28 -49.27 -13.83
CA SER A 58 -2.84 -50.04 -12.67
C SER A 58 -1.46 -49.64 -12.19
N GLU A 59 -0.79 -48.69 -12.84
CA GLU A 59 0.50 -48.13 -12.42
C GLU A 59 0.62 -46.67 -12.88
N LEU A 60 1.27 -45.84 -12.09
CA LEU A 60 1.64 -44.47 -12.39
C LEU A 60 3.15 -44.33 -12.16
N ASN A 61 3.85 -43.88 -13.19
CA ASN A 61 5.29 -43.67 -13.16
C ASN A 61 5.59 -42.20 -13.45
N LEU A 62 6.50 -41.61 -12.67
CA LEU A 62 6.99 -40.26 -12.85
C LEU A 62 8.51 -40.28 -12.89
N ALA A 63 9.09 -39.90 -14.03
CA ALA A 63 10.52 -39.76 -14.22
C ALA A 63 10.88 -38.28 -14.42
N ARG A 64 11.90 -37.80 -13.72
CA ARG A 64 12.46 -36.45 -13.90
C ARG A 64 13.89 -36.53 -14.41
N TYR A 65 14.23 -35.61 -15.31
CA TYR A 65 15.50 -35.60 -16.03
C TYR A 65 16.30 -34.33 -15.74
N ASP A 66 17.63 -34.43 -15.75
CA ASP A 66 18.51 -33.26 -15.80
C ASP A 66 18.60 -32.68 -17.22
N LEU A 67 19.34 -31.57 -17.34
CA LEU A 67 19.56 -30.91 -18.64
C LEU A 67 20.37 -31.75 -19.64
N ALA A 68 21.00 -32.84 -19.20
CA ALA A 68 21.68 -33.80 -20.06
C ALA A 68 20.76 -34.97 -20.47
N GLY A 69 19.49 -34.97 -20.04
CA GLY A 69 18.52 -36.02 -20.30
C GLY A 69 18.72 -37.27 -19.43
N GLN A 70 19.48 -37.19 -18.34
CA GLN A 70 19.65 -38.29 -17.39
C GLN A 70 18.57 -38.25 -16.32
N ILE A 71 18.02 -39.40 -15.96
CA ILE A 71 17.01 -39.50 -14.89
C ILE A 71 17.67 -39.14 -13.55
N ILE A 72 17.15 -38.10 -12.90
CA ILE A 72 17.56 -37.67 -11.56
C ILE A 72 16.61 -38.15 -10.48
N LYS A 73 15.35 -38.46 -10.82
CA LYS A 73 14.35 -39.00 -9.90
C LYS A 73 13.36 -39.89 -10.64
N TYR A 74 12.95 -40.97 -9.97
CA TYR A 74 11.93 -41.87 -10.47
C TYR A 74 11.00 -42.31 -9.33
N ASP A 75 9.71 -42.06 -9.50
CA ASP A 75 8.67 -42.47 -8.59
C ASP A 75 7.73 -43.45 -9.31
N ARG A 76 7.37 -44.56 -8.65
CA ARG A 76 6.39 -45.55 -9.13
C ARG A 76 5.31 -45.77 -8.10
N ILE A 77 4.07 -45.69 -8.54
CA ILE A 77 2.87 -45.91 -7.74
C ILE A 77 2.06 -46.98 -8.46
N ASP A 78 1.95 -48.18 -7.90
CA ASP A 78 0.98 -49.15 -8.41
C ASP A 78 -0.44 -48.63 -8.06
N LEU A 79 -1.43 -48.88 -8.94
CA LEU A 79 -2.86 -48.52 -8.84
C LEU A 79 -3.87 -49.72 -8.89
N SER A 80 -3.44 -50.99 -8.78
CA SER A 80 -4.34 -52.17 -8.71
C SER A 80 -5.37 -52.19 -7.56
N ALA A 81 -6.62 -52.56 -7.85
CA ALA A 81 -7.80 -52.51 -6.96
C ALA A 81 -7.76 -53.30 -5.61
N ASP A 82 -6.66 -54.00 -5.29
CA ASP A 82 -6.42 -54.69 -4.02
C ASP A 82 -5.05 -54.28 -3.45
N PHE A 83 -4.97 -53.12 -2.76
CA PHE A 83 -3.68 -52.51 -2.37
C PHE A 83 -3.05 -53.00 -1.07
N ARG A 84 -1.76 -53.40 -1.16
CA ARG A 84 -0.67 -53.13 -0.20
C ARG A 84 0.65 -53.05 -0.99
N GLU A 85 1.43 -51.97 -0.83
CA GLU A 85 2.83 -51.74 -1.27
C GLU A 85 3.06 -50.80 -2.48
N GLY A 86 4.06 -49.92 -2.34
CA GLY A 86 4.61 -49.00 -3.35
C GLY A 86 6.09 -48.70 -3.03
N TRP A 87 6.91 -48.34 -4.01
CA TRP A 87 8.38 -48.23 -3.89
C TRP A 87 8.90 -46.95 -4.55
N ALA A 88 9.79 -46.22 -3.88
CA ALA A 88 10.51 -45.07 -4.44
C ALA A 88 12.00 -45.39 -4.64
N PHE A 89 12.64 -44.84 -5.67
CA PHE A 89 14.06 -45.12 -6.00
C PHE A 89 14.90 -43.84 -6.03
N THR A 90 16.11 -43.88 -5.46
CA THR A 90 17.14 -42.86 -5.70
C THR A 90 18.46 -43.53 -6.12
N PRO A 91 19.24 -42.94 -7.05
CA PRO A 91 20.34 -43.67 -7.71
C PRO A 91 21.60 -43.90 -6.85
N THR A 92 21.67 -43.40 -5.61
CA THR A 92 22.95 -43.39 -4.85
C THR A 92 23.01 -44.22 -3.57
N ASP A 93 21.97 -44.98 -3.20
CA ASP A 93 22.13 -46.01 -2.16
C ASP A 93 21.08 -47.12 -2.30
N LEU A 94 21.55 -48.37 -2.41
CA LEU A 94 20.73 -49.57 -2.46
C LEU A 94 20.15 -49.87 -1.07
N ARG A 95 19.09 -49.17 -0.67
CA ARG A 95 18.18 -49.58 0.40
C ARG A 95 16.75 -49.30 -0.01
N TYR A 96 15.90 -50.29 0.23
CA TYR A 96 14.46 -50.25 -0.01
C TYR A 96 13.79 -49.51 1.15
N ASP A 97 13.15 -48.37 0.89
CA ASP A 97 12.38 -47.62 1.90
C ASP A 97 10.88 -47.94 1.82
N ARG A 98 10.23 -48.00 2.98
CA ARG A 98 8.88 -48.51 3.18
C ARG A 98 8.04 -47.47 3.93
N SER A 99 7.03 -46.91 3.26
CA SER A 99 6.01 -46.05 3.88
C SER A 99 4.73 -46.82 4.24
N ASP A 100 4.17 -46.56 5.42
CA ASP A 100 2.88 -47.14 5.88
C ASP A 100 1.70 -46.18 5.60
N TYR A 101 0.51 -46.73 5.28
CA TYR A 101 -0.70 -45.98 4.86
C TYR A 101 -1.94 -46.32 5.70
N SER A 102 -2.90 -45.39 5.82
CA SER A 102 -4.23 -45.63 6.41
C SER A 102 -5.37 -45.16 5.50
N TYR A 103 -6.38 -46.00 5.27
CA TYR A 103 -7.54 -45.74 4.40
C TYR A 103 -8.86 -45.87 5.18
N SER A 104 -9.85 -45.01 4.90
CA SER A 104 -11.17 -45.01 5.56
C SER A 104 -12.31 -44.98 4.53
N THR A 105 -13.01 -46.10 4.35
CA THR A 105 -14.16 -46.21 3.44
C THR A 105 -15.49 -46.08 4.18
N TRP A 106 -16.06 -44.88 4.32
CA TRP A 106 -17.47 -44.76 4.75
C TRP A 106 -18.14 -43.48 4.23
N SER A 107 -18.48 -43.41 2.92
CA SER A 107 -19.59 -42.60 2.36
C SER A 107 -19.70 -42.77 0.84
N PRO A 108 -20.90 -42.77 0.23
CA PRO A 108 -21.11 -42.82 -1.23
C PRO A 108 -20.75 -41.52 -1.99
N TYR A 109 -20.20 -40.53 -1.31
CA TYR A 109 -19.51 -39.39 -1.94
C TYR A 109 -18.02 -39.69 -1.90
N VAL A 110 -17.44 -40.14 -3.02
CA VAL A 110 -16.03 -40.54 -3.11
C VAL A 110 -15.14 -39.31 -2.95
N PHE A 111 -14.69 -39.09 -1.72
CA PHE A 111 -13.51 -38.29 -1.44
C PHE A 111 -12.34 -39.26 -1.36
N ASP A 112 -11.49 -39.26 -2.38
CA ASP A 112 -10.20 -39.92 -2.25
C ASP A 112 -9.30 -38.95 -1.48
N GLU A 113 -9.00 -39.31 -0.24
CA GLU A 113 -8.06 -38.61 0.64
C GLU A 113 -6.82 -39.50 0.78
N PHE A 114 -5.70 -39.05 0.23
CA PHE A 114 -4.42 -39.75 0.32
C PHE A 114 -3.50 -38.97 1.25
N THR A 115 -3.16 -39.57 2.39
CA THR A 115 -2.13 -39.05 3.29
C THR A 115 -0.83 -39.79 3.05
N PHE A 116 0.22 -39.05 2.76
CA PHE A 116 1.59 -39.56 2.66
C PHE A 116 2.35 -39.00 3.85
N SER A 117 3.29 -39.74 4.44
CA SER A 117 4.22 -39.19 5.43
C SER A 117 5.63 -39.63 5.12
N SER A 118 6.62 -38.78 5.38
CA SER A 118 8.03 -39.19 5.33
C SER A 118 8.40 -40.05 6.54
N ASP A 119 9.41 -40.92 6.39
CA ASP A 119 9.83 -41.85 7.44
C ASP A 119 10.48 -41.15 8.66
N ASP A 120 10.98 -39.92 8.48
CA ASP A 120 11.45 -39.07 9.58
C ASP A 120 10.30 -38.34 10.31
N GLY A 121 9.07 -38.53 9.85
CA GLY A 121 7.86 -37.87 10.33
C GLY A 121 7.82 -36.37 10.07
N ALA A 122 8.78 -35.81 9.32
CA ALA A 122 8.92 -34.37 9.12
C ALA A 122 8.00 -33.80 8.02
N TYR A 123 7.39 -34.65 7.20
CA TYR A 123 6.57 -34.24 6.05
C TYR A 123 5.30 -35.09 5.98
N ALA A 124 4.17 -34.48 5.59
CA ALA A 124 2.96 -35.24 5.31
C ALA A 124 2.10 -34.61 4.20
N TYR A 125 1.95 -35.27 3.05
CA TYR A 125 1.21 -34.77 1.89
C TYR A 125 -0.27 -35.20 1.94
N PHE A 126 -1.19 -34.38 1.41
CA PHE A 126 -2.64 -34.63 1.45
C PHE A 126 -3.31 -34.39 0.10
N LEU A 127 -3.50 -35.43 -0.72
CA LEU A 127 -4.32 -35.31 -1.92
C LEU A 127 -5.79 -35.42 -1.55
N LYS A 128 -6.64 -34.45 -1.96
CA LYS A 128 -8.09 -34.53 -1.78
C LYS A 128 -8.82 -34.25 -3.09
N LYS A 129 -9.55 -35.25 -3.59
CA LYS A 129 -10.44 -35.07 -4.75
C LYS A 129 -11.71 -34.32 -4.34
N THR A 130 -11.96 -33.14 -4.91
CA THR A 130 -13.18 -32.36 -4.70
C THR A 130 -13.85 -32.04 -6.04
N GLY A 131 -14.75 -32.92 -6.52
CA GLY A 131 -15.55 -32.65 -7.73
C GLY A 131 -15.95 -33.90 -8.53
N MET A 132 -16.97 -33.75 -9.39
CA MET A 132 -17.40 -34.79 -10.35
C MET A 132 -16.69 -34.71 -11.70
N ASP A 133 -16.03 -33.60 -12.02
CA ASP A 133 -15.27 -33.42 -13.27
C ASP A 133 -13.77 -33.66 -13.04
N TRP A 134 -13.06 -34.04 -14.11
CA TRP A 134 -11.69 -34.58 -14.13
C TRP A 134 -10.59 -33.57 -13.72
N SER A 135 -10.94 -32.50 -13.02
CA SER A 135 -10.01 -31.56 -12.42
C SER A 135 -9.57 -32.05 -11.04
N TYR A 136 -8.30 -32.45 -10.92
CA TYR A 136 -7.68 -32.72 -9.63
C TYR A 136 -7.28 -31.38 -8.99
N ASN A 137 -7.76 -31.13 -7.77
CA ASN A 137 -7.15 -30.13 -6.90
C ASN A 137 -6.04 -30.84 -6.13
N LEU A 138 -4.79 -30.51 -6.45
CA LEU A 138 -3.67 -30.98 -5.66
C LEU A 138 -3.56 -30.01 -4.47
N SER A 139 -3.93 -30.49 -3.28
CA SER A 139 -3.49 -29.82 -2.07
C SER A 139 -2.19 -30.47 -1.63
N GLU A 140 -1.16 -29.68 -1.39
CA GLU A 140 0.07 -30.20 -0.76
C GLU A 140 0.06 -29.68 0.66
N GLN A 141 0.02 -30.54 1.66
CA GLN A 141 0.20 -30.10 3.04
C GLN A 141 1.61 -30.49 3.48
N TYR A 142 2.23 -29.71 4.35
CA TYR A 142 3.52 -29.99 4.94
C TYR A 142 3.36 -29.75 6.42
N ILE A 143 3.50 -30.79 7.23
CA ILE A 143 3.44 -30.66 8.68
C ILE A 143 4.87 -30.85 9.18
N ASP A 144 5.54 -29.77 9.59
CA ASP A 144 6.81 -29.90 10.30
C ASP A 144 6.53 -30.42 11.71
N ALA A 145 6.71 -31.73 11.91
CA ALA A 145 6.46 -32.40 13.18
C ALA A 145 7.32 -31.87 14.35
N ARG A 146 8.41 -31.13 14.09
CA ARG A 146 9.22 -30.51 15.15
C ARG A 146 8.61 -29.23 15.70
N THR A 147 7.88 -28.48 14.87
CA THR A 147 7.31 -27.18 15.23
C THR A 147 5.78 -27.20 15.30
N GLY A 148 5.15 -28.26 14.81
CA GLY A 148 3.69 -28.35 14.65
C GLY A 148 3.16 -27.41 13.57
N SER A 149 4.01 -26.90 12.69
CA SER A 149 3.63 -25.97 11.64
C SER A 149 3.09 -26.72 10.42
N LEU A 150 1.86 -26.45 10.02
CA LEU A 150 1.22 -26.91 8.79
C LEU A 150 1.41 -25.86 7.68
N LEU A 151 1.75 -26.31 6.48
CA LEU A 151 2.01 -25.52 5.29
C LEU A 151 1.12 -26.13 4.21
N SER A 152 0.02 -25.50 3.82
CA SER A 152 -0.84 -25.99 2.74
C SER A 152 -0.60 -25.22 1.45
N TYR A 153 -0.53 -25.93 0.35
CA TYR A 153 -0.50 -25.43 -1.02
C TYR A 153 -1.78 -25.92 -1.68
N GLU A 154 -2.36 -25.11 -2.55
CA GLU A 154 -3.51 -25.50 -3.35
C GLU A 154 -3.24 -25.15 -4.83
N PHE A 155 -3.19 -26.17 -5.67
CA PHE A 155 -2.95 -26.05 -7.11
C PHE A 155 -4.22 -26.41 -7.88
N LEU A 156 -4.60 -25.60 -8.88
CA LEU A 156 -5.50 -26.04 -9.96
C LEU A 156 -4.69 -26.70 -11.07
N ALA A 157 -5.27 -27.71 -11.71
CA ALA A 157 -4.72 -28.49 -12.83
C ALA A 157 -4.38 -27.68 -14.12
N LYS A 158 -4.30 -26.35 -14.07
CA LYS A 158 -3.94 -25.47 -15.19
C LYS A 158 -2.94 -24.39 -14.74
N ASP A 159 -1.78 -24.79 -14.24
CA ASP A 159 -0.55 -24.00 -14.06
C ASP A 159 -0.64 -22.67 -13.26
N HIS A 160 -1.72 -22.46 -12.50
CA HIS A 160 -1.87 -21.30 -11.62
C HIS A 160 -1.83 -21.78 -10.17
N LEU A 161 -0.78 -21.39 -9.43
CA LEU A 161 -0.73 -21.48 -7.97
C LEU A 161 -1.76 -20.50 -7.41
N ILE A 162 -2.77 -20.97 -6.66
CA ILE A 162 -3.89 -20.12 -6.20
C ILE A 162 -3.77 -19.75 -4.73
N GLY A 163 -2.92 -20.43 -3.96
CA GLY A 163 -2.72 -20.06 -2.57
C GLY A 163 -1.73 -20.96 -1.85
N PHE A 164 -1.13 -20.37 -0.83
CA PHE A 164 -0.24 -20.96 0.14
C PHE A 164 -0.76 -20.55 1.53
N SER A 165 -0.97 -21.48 2.45
CA SER A 165 -1.37 -21.13 3.82
C SER A 165 -0.38 -21.75 4.80
N PHE A 166 0.23 -20.94 5.66
CA PHE A 166 1.13 -21.39 6.71
C PHE A 166 0.41 -21.28 8.06
N TYR A 167 0.02 -22.43 8.60
CA TYR A 167 -0.45 -22.60 9.95
C TYR A 167 0.74 -22.97 10.85
N SER A 168 1.48 -22.00 11.35
CA SER A 168 2.42 -22.30 12.44
C SER A 168 1.61 -22.64 13.69
N GLY A 169 2.02 -23.61 14.51
CA GLY A 169 1.43 -23.83 15.85
C GLY A 169 1.64 -22.66 16.83
N LEU A 170 2.05 -21.49 16.34
CA LEU A 170 2.16 -20.23 17.07
C LEU A 170 0.90 -19.39 16.82
N PRO A 171 0.52 -18.47 17.71
CA PRO A 171 -0.75 -17.73 17.66
C PRO A 171 -0.93 -16.77 16.46
N SER A 172 -0.05 -16.80 15.45
CA SER A 172 -0.21 -16.04 14.20
C SER A 172 -0.43 -17.01 13.04
N GLU A 173 -1.66 -17.09 12.56
CA GLU A 173 -1.98 -17.73 11.28
C GLU A 173 -1.59 -16.81 10.13
N TYR A 174 -1.10 -17.40 9.04
CA TYR A 174 -0.58 -16.68 7.89
C TYR A 174 -1.05 -17.32 6.59
N ARG A 175 -1.48 -16.51 5.62
CA ARG A 175 -1.90 -16.98 4.30
C ARG A 175 -1.28 -16.11 3.21
N GLU A 176 -0.65 -16.73 2.23
CA GLU A 176 -0.17 -16.07 1.01
C GLU A 176 -1.01 -16.49 -0.20
N THR A 177 -1.39 -15.55 -1.04
CA THR A 177 -2.05 -15.82 -2.31
C THR A 177 -1.23 -15.15 -3.40
N LEU A 178 -0.81 -15.92 -4.40
CA LEU A 178 -0.13 -15.39 -5.58
C LEU A 178 -1.16 -15.24 -6.70
N ALA A 179 -1.36 -14.03 -7.20
CA ALA A 179 -2.26 -13.77 -8.31
C ALA A 179 -1.57 -12.84 -9.32
N ASN A 180 -1.38 -13.32 -10.55
CA ASN A 180 -0.73 -12.57 -11.63
C ASN A 180 0.70 -12.06 -11.30
N GLY A 181 1.39 -12.73 -10.38
CA GLY A 181 2.73 -12.36 -9.93
C GLY A 181 2.76 -11.51 -8.67
N ASP A 182 1.66 -10.84 -8.33
CA ASP A 182 1.54 -10.10 -7.08
C ASP A 182 1.26 -11.05 -5.91
N LEU A 183 1.80 -10.73 -4.73
CA LEU A 183 1.70 -11.51 -3.51
C LEU A 183 0.77 -10.81 -2.52
N HIS A 184 -0.35 -11.44 -2.22
CA HIS A 184 -1.27 -11.04 -1.17
C HIS A 184 -0.98 -11.86 0.10
N VAL A 185 -0.87 -11.19 1.23
CA VAL A 185 -0.48 -11.81 2.50
C VAL A 185 -1.47 -11.44 3.58
N GLU A 186 -2.08 -12.42 4.21
CA GLU A 186 -3.00 -12.25 5.34
C GLU A 186 -2.33 -12.75 6.62
N LYS A 187 -2.43 -11.97 7.69
CA LYS A 187 -1.78 -12.25 8.98
C LYS A 187 -2.72 -11.98 10.13
N ILE A 188 -2.86 -12.94 11.03
CA ILE A 188 -3.47 -12.74 12.35
C ILE A 188 -2.38 -12.27 13.33
N LEU A 189 -2.62 -11.13 13.98
CA LEU A 189 -1.72 -10.52 14.95
C LEU A 189 -2.03 -11.04 16.36
N GLY A 190 -1.05 -10.99 17.27
CA GLY A 190 -1.17 -11.56 18.62
C GLY A 190 -2.20 -10.87 19.53
N ASP A 191 -2.73 -9.72 19.11
CA ASP A 191 -3.84 -9.00 19.76
C ASP A 191 -5.22 -9.37 19.17
N GLY A 192 -5.28 -10.38 18.28
CA GLY A 192 -6.50 -10.78 17.57
C GLY A 192 -6.87 -9.90 16.39
N SER A 193 -6.09 -8.83 16.12
CA SER A 193 -6.28 -8.01 14.92
C SER A 193 -5.78 -8.75 13.67
N PHE A 194 -6.29 -8.35 12.50
CA PHE A 194 -6.00 -8.98 11.22
C PHE A 194 -5.32 -7.96 10.29
N GLN A 195 -4.36 -8.39 9.48
CA GLN A 195 -3.58 -7.54 8.60
C GLN A 195 -3.49 -8.17 7.21
N ILE A 196 -3.71 -7.37 6.18
CA ILE A 196 -3.47 -7.71 4.77
C ILE A 196 -2.25 -6.89 4.31
N LEU A 197 -1.32 -7.53 3.63
CA LEU A 197 -0.18 -6.90 2.96
C LEU A 197 -0.20 -7.31 1.49
N GLU A 198 -0.10 -6.33 0.60
CA GLU A 198 -0.05 -6.54 -0.84
C GLU A 198 1.34 -6.18 -1.34
N TYR A 199 1.98 -7.09 -2.07
CA TYR A 199 3.29 -6.89 -2.66
C TYR A 199 3.22 -7.06 -4.18
N SER A 200 3.98 -6.24 -4.88
CA SER A 200 4.24 -6.39 -6.31
C SER A 200 4.98 -7.69 -6.61
N ALA A 201 5.00 -8.07 -7.90
CA ALA A 201 5.83 -9.16 -8.42
C ALA A 201 7.33 -9.06 -8.09
N THR A 202 7.86 -7.85 -7.85
CA THR A 202 9.26 -7.63 -7.43
C THR A 202 9.44 -7.62 -5.91
N ARG A 203 8.40 -7.98 -5.14
CA ARG A 203 8.35 -7.99 -3.67
C ARG A 203 8.44 -6.61 -3.02
N ALA A 204 8.20 -5.53 -3.76
CA ALA A 204 7.94 -4.22 -3.15
C ALA A 204 6.53 -4.19 -2.56
N LEU A 205 6.38 -3.73 -1.32
CA LEU A 205 5.08 -3.55 -0.65
C LEU A 205 4.29 -2.45 -1.37
N LEU A 206 3.04 -2.74 -1.74
CA LEU A 206 2.11 -1.87 -2.45
C LEU A 206 0.97 -1.40 -1.54
N GLY A 207 0.49 -2.28 -0.66
CA GLY A 207 -0.67 -2.03 0.18
C GLY A 207 -0.55 -2.66 1.55
N GLU A 208 -1.14 -2.02 2.56
CA GLU A 208 -1.28 -2.56 3.91
C GLU A 208 -2.62 -2.14 4.51
N THR A 209 -3.48 -3.13 4.79
CA THR A 209 -4.78 -2.91 5.43
C THR A 209 -4.83 -3.63 6.77
N ARG A 210 -5.15 -2.92 7.85
CA ARG A 210 -5.29 -3.53 9.19
C ARG A 210 -6.72 -3.48 9.66
N PHE A 211 -7.19 -4.54 10.31
CA PHE A 211 -8.52 -4.74 10.82
C PHE A 211 -8.48 -5.06 12.32
N ASN A 212 -9.42 -4.58 13.10
CA ASN A 212 -9.68 -5.06 14.46
C ASN A 212 -11.08 -5.73 14.52
N GLU A 213 -11.56 -6.04 15.72
CA GLU A 213 -12.92 -6.61 15.92
C GLU A 213 -14.05 -5.74 15.34
N VAL A 214 -13.78 -4.46 15.09
CA VAL A 214 -14.72 -3.45 14.60
C VAL A 214 -14.62 -3.26 13.07
N GLY A 215 -13.60 -3.83 12.41
CA GLY A 215 -13.35 -3.72 10.97
C GLY A 215 -12.02 -3.03 10.63
N VAL A 216 -11.85 -2.49 9.41
CA VAL A 216 -10.58 -1.81 9.02
C VAL A 216 -10.31 -0.63 9.96
N VAL A 217 -9.10 -0.59 10.51
CA VAL A 217 -8.53 0.46 11.36
C VAL A 217 -7.79 1.47 10.49
N PHE A 218 -6.95 0.99 9.58
CA PHE A 218 -6.28 1.82 8.59
C PHE A 218 -6.02 1.04 7.31
N ASP A 219 -5.86 1.80 6.23
CA ASP A 219 -5.43 1.32 4.93
C ASP A 219 -4.27 2.18 4.44
N THR A 220 -3.23 1.58 3.85
CA THR A 220 -2.02 2.29 3.44
C THR A 220 -1.55 1.87 2.07
N ASP A 221 -1.49 2.82 1.14
CA ASP A 221 -0.93 2.66 -0.19
C ASP A 221 0.53 3.13 -0.20
N TYR A 222 1.41 2.31 -0.77
CA TYR A 222 2.81 2.62 -1.04
C TYR A 222 2.98 2.94 -2.52
N LEU A 223 3.22 4.22 -2.82
CA LEU A 223 3.21 4.74 -4.19
C LEU A 223 4.56 4.53 -4.89
N PRO A 224 4.59 4.40 -6.24
CA PRO A 224 5.83 4.15 -6.99
C PRO A 224 6.90 5.24 -6.85
N ASN A 225 6.52 6.46 -6.49
CA ASN A 225 7.44 7.58 -6.25
C ASN A 225 8.07 7.56 -4.84
N GLY A 226 7.76 6.55 -4.02
CA GLY A 226 8.22 6.44 -2.64
C GLY A 226 7.33 7.12 -1.61
N ASP A 227 6.26 7.80 -2.06
CA ASP A 227 5.27 8.38 -1.17
C ASP A 227 4.39 7.27 -0.55
N ARG A 228 3.75 7.61 0.57
CA ARG A 228 2.85 6.70 1.27
C ARG A 228 1.57 7.43 1.67
N LYS A 229 0.42 6.88 1.29
CA LYS A 229 -0.89 7.41 1.65
C LYS A 229 -1.56 6.47 2.65
N THR A 230 -1.99 6.98 3.80
CA THR A 230 -2.68 6.21 4.85
C THR A 230 -4.05 6.81 5.12
N ILE A 231 -5.11 6.00 5.03
CA ILE A 231 -6.47 6.36 5.45
C ILE A 231 -6.73 5.69 6.80
N ASN A 232 -6.98 6.51 7.82
CA ASN A 232 -7.37 6.03 9.14
C ASN A 232 -8.89 6.06 9.28
N TYR A 233 -9.45 4.98 9.80
CA TYR A 233 -10.88 4.86 10.05
C TYR A 233 -11.18 4.86 11.55
N ALA A 234 -12.35 5.38 11.92
CA ALA A 234 -12.88 5.31 13.27
C ALA A 234 -14.37 4.93 13.24
N GLY A 235 -14.95 4.73 14.43
CA GLY A 235 -16.36 4.37 14.60
C GLY A 235 -16.57 2.89 14.94
N THR A 236 -17.83 2.46 14.92
CA THR A 236 -18.22 1.06 15.12
C THR A 236 -18.57 0.39 13.79
N MET A 237 -18.77 -0.94 13.74
CA MET A 237 -19.10 -1.66 12.50
C MET A 237 -20.30 -1.07 11.72
N GLY A 238 -21.22 -0.36 12.38
CA GLY A 238 -22.38 0.28 11.74
C GLY A 238 -22.19 1.75 11.36
N ASP A 239 -21.25 2.45 11.99
CA ASP A 239 -21.06 3.91 11.90
C ASP A 239 -19.60 4.26 11.61
N LYS A 240 -18.98 3.49 10.72
CA LYS A 240 -17.58 3.67 10.38
C LYS A 240 -17.40 4.85 9.44
N TYR A 241 -16.41 5.69 9.72
CA TYR A 241 -16.09 6.87 8.94
C TYR A 241 -14.57 7.02 8.80
N VAL A 242 -14.14 7.78 7.78
CA VAL A 242 -12.74 8.19 7.64
C VAL A 242 -12.45 9.23 8.71
N ALA A 243 -11.49 8.95 9.59
CA ALA A 243 -11.09 9.86 10.66
C ALA A 243 -9.98 10.82 10.21
N SER A 244 -9.01 10.30 9.45
CA SER A 244 -7.98 11.11 8.80
C SER A 244 -7.41 10.46 7.56
N GLU A 245 -6.81 11.27 6.70
CA GLU A 245 -5.99 10.86 5.56
C GLU A 245 -4.61 11.50 5.72
N VAL A 246 -3.54 10.71 5.58
CA VAL A 246 -2.15 11.14 5.73
C VAL A 246 -1.39 10.78 4.46
N THR A 247 -0.78 11.76 3.79
CA THR A 247 0.18 11.50 2.71
C THR A 247 1.57 11.90 3.16
N ARG A 248 2.50 10.95 3.21
CA ARG A 248 3.92 11.19 3.50
C ARG A 248 4.70 11.11 2.21
N HIS A 249 5.42 12.17 1.89
CA HIS A 249 6.23 12.22 0.69
C HIS A 249 7.64 11.68 0.95
N SER A 250 8.29 11.23 -0.13
CA SER A 250 9.65 10.70 -0.11
C SER A 250 10.71 11.72 0.34
N ASP A 251 10.42 13.02 0.28
CA ASP A 251 11.28 14.12 0.75
C ASP A 251 11.09 14.46 2.24
N ALA A 252 10.28 13.67 2.96
CA ALA A 252 9.87 13.85 4.36
C ALA A 252 8.84 14.96 4.64
N SER A 253 8.36 15.67 3.62
CA SER A 253 7.12 16.47 3.75
C SER A 253 5.91 15.55 3.96
N PHE A 254 4.82 16.07 4.53
CA PHE A 254 3.57 15.34 4.63
C PHE A 254 2.36 16.26 4.69
N SER A 255 1.22 15.78 4.18
CA SER A 255 -0.10 16.37 4.39
C SER A 255 -0.99 15.45 5.24
N GLU A 256 -1.82 16.03 6.10
CA GLU A 256 -2.75 15.29 6.95
C GLU A 256 -4.08 16.03 7.15
N THR A 257 -5.16 15.42 6.64
CA THR A 257 -6.51 15.94 6.73
C THR A 257 -7.34 15.13 7.73
N TYR A 258 -8.07 15.80 8.61
CA TYR A 258 -8.95 15.20 9.62
C TYR A 258 -10.40 15.50 9.31
N TYR A 259 -11.27 14.52 9.55
CA TYR A 259 -12.69 14.60 9.23
C TYR A 259 -13.58 14.41 10.47
N ASP A 260 -14.77 15.00 10.44
CA ASP A 260 -15.82 14.70 11.42
C ASP A 260 -16.65 13.46 11.03
N LEU A 261 -17.63 13.13 11.88
CA LEU A 261 -18.56 12.00 11.69
C LEU A 261 -19.41 12.11 10.40
N LEU A 262 -19.52 13.31 9.81
CA LEU A 262 -20.25 13.55 8.57
C LEU A 262 -19.32 13.58 7.35
N GLY A 263 -18.02 13.28 7.53
CA GLY A 263 -17.01 13.30 6.47
C GLY A 263 -16.57 14.71 6.07
N ARG A 264 -16.84 15.73 6.88
CA ARG A 264 -16.40 17.10 6.61
C ARG A 264 -15.03 17.34 7.20
N VAL A 265 -14.17 18.08 6.51
CA VAL A 265 -12.86 18.47 7.02
C VAL A 265 -13.04 19.34 8.27
N ILE A 266 -12.28 19.03 9.33
CA ILE A 266 -12.20 19.80 10.58
C ILE A 266 -10.80 20.36 10.82
N LYS A 267 -9.77 19.77 10.22
CA LYS A 267 -8.38 20.21 10.33
C LYS A 267 -7.60 19.69 9.14
N ASP A 268 -6.68 20.51 8.63
CA ASP A 268 -5.70 20.13 7.64
C ASP A 268 -4.31 20.56 8.10
N VAL A 269 -3.29 19.77 7.80
CA VAL A 269 -1.91 20.02 8.20
C VAL A 269 -1.01 19.73 7.01
N ASP A 270 -0.38 20.76 6.48
CA ASP A 270 0.68 20.63 5.48
C ASP A 270 2.02 20.92 6.15
N ARG A 271 2.96 19.97 6.07
CA ARG A 271 4.31 20.13 6.59
C ARG A 271 5.32 19.95 5.48
N GLU A 272 6.19 20.93 5.33
CA GLU A 272 7.30 20.92 4.39
C GLU A 272 8.45 20.03 4.89
N ALA A 273 9.36 19.67 3.97
CA ALA A 273 10.53 18.84 4.28
C ALA A 273 11.49 19.51 5.29
N ASP A 274 11.49 20.85 5.38
CA ASP A 274 12.26 21.59 6.38
C ASP A 274 11.63 21.59 7.78
N GLY A 275 10.41 21.07 7.91
CA GLY A 275 9.63 20.97 9.15
C GLY A 275 8.68 22.15 9.40
N SER A 276 8.71 23.20 8.58
CA SER A 276 7.71 24.26 8.62
C SER A 276 6.33 23.70 8.26
N SER A 277 5.26 24.30 8.76
CA SER A 277 3.92 23.77 8.51
C SER A 277 2.84 24.83 8.53
N VAL A 278 1.76 24.55 7.81
CA VAL A 278 0.50 25.29 7.83
C VAL A 278 -0.56 24.38 8.43
N VAL A 279 -1.34 24.92 9.37
CA VAL A 279 -2.44 24.20 10.03
C VAL A 279 -3.73 24.97 9.84
N SER A 280 -4.62 24.43 9.01
CA SER A 280 -5.93 25.01 8.71
C SER A 280 -7.00 24.32 9.56
N VAL A 281 -7.88 25.11 10.18
CA VAL A 281 -8.93 24.62 11.08
C VAL A 281 -10.30 24.97 10.53
N PHE A 282 -11.21 24.01 10.52
CA PHE A 282 -12.51 24.13 9.88
C PHE A 282 -13.65 23.90 10.88
N SER A 283 -14.74 24.63 10.70
CA SER A 283 -16.00 24.42 11.42
C SER A 283 -17.13 24.23 10.40
N SER A 284 -17.79 23.07 10.46
CA SER A 284 -18.86 22.72 9.52
C SER A 284 -18.47 22.80 8.03
N GLY A 285 -17.20 22.53 7.71
CA GLY A 285 -16.66 22.59 6.35
C GLY A 285 -16.14 23.95 5.89
N THR A 286 -16.25 25.00 6.72
CA THR A 286 -15.70 26.33 6.44
C THR A 286 -14.43 26.55 7.25
N GLN A 287 -13.36 27.05 6.62
CA GLN A 287 -12.12 27.41 7.33
C GLN A 287 -12.39 28.56 8.31
N THR A 288 -11.85 28.44 9.52
CA THR A 288 -12.05 29.37 10.65
C THR A 288 -10.74 29.86 11.25
N ALA A 289 -9.64 29.14 11.02
CA ALA A 289 -8.30 29.61 11.33
C ALA A 289 -7.25 28.98 10.41
N GLU A 290 -6.11 29.65 10.30
CA GLU A 290 -4.88 29.15 9.69
C GLU A 290 -3.72 29.54 10.61
N ASN A 291 -2.84 28.58 10.91
CA ASN A 291 -1.65 28.83 11.72
C ASN A 291 -0.41 28.38 10.95
N ILE A 292 0.54 29.29 10.80
CA ILE A 292 1.82 29.04 10.14
C ILE A 292 2.87 28.81 11.22
N TYR A 293 3.64 27.74 11.10
CA TYR A 293 4.71 27.36 12.02
C TYR A 293 6.04 27.28 11.29
N THR A 294 7.10 27.74 11.96
CA THR A 294 8.48 27.55 11.52
C THR A 294 8.92 26.08 11.62
N ALA A 295 10.05 25.75 11.00
CA ALA A 295 10.75 24.47 11.12
C ALA A 295 10.98 24.00 12.58
N GLY A 296 11.09 24.93 13.53
CA GLY A 296 11.23 24.64 14.96
C GLY A 296 9.91 24.38 15.69
N ASN A 297 8.80 24.22 14.97
CA ASN A 297 7.44 24.12 15.50
C ASN A 297 7.05 25.32 16.40
N LYS A 298 7.57 26.50 16.09
CA LYS A 298 7.16 27.77 16.72
C LYS A 298 6.13 28.44 15.83
N LEU A 299 5.04 28.90 16.44
CA LEU A 299 4.00 29.67 15.76
C LEU A 299 4.61 30.96 15.20
N ALA A 300 4.44 31.18 13.90
CA ALA A 300 4.92 32.33 13.14
C ALA A 300 3.80 33.34 12.90
N VAL A 301 2.64 32.84 12.44
CA VAL A 301 1.44 33.64 12.17
C VAL A 301 0.22 32.85 12.60
N ALA A 302 -0.75 33.54 13.20
CA ALA A 302 -2.10 33.02 13.42
C ALA A 302 -3.11 33.93 12.71
N ASP A 303 -3.90 33.37 11.80
CA ASP A 303 -4.99 34.03 11.11
C ASP A 303 -6.32 33.41 11.55
N ARG A 304 -7.26 34.22 12.02
CA ARG A 304 -8.63 33.82 12.34
C ARG A 304 -9.61 34.44 11.36
N PHE A 305 -10.30 33.58 10.62
CA PHE A 305 -11.39 33.95 9.72
C PHE A 305 -12.70 34.12 10.50
N LEU A 306 -13.28 35.32 10.43
CA LEU A 306 -14.57 35.63 11.01
C LEU A 306 -15.71 35.31 10.03
N PRO A 307 -16.93 35.02 10.51
CA PRO A 307 -18.05 34.65 9.64
C PRO A 307 -18.47 35.71 8.61
N ASP A 308 -18.09 36.98 8.80
CA ASP A 308 -18.35 38.08 7.87
C ASP A 308 -17.24 38.27 6.82
N GLY A 309 -16.24 37.39 6.82
CA GLY A 309 -15.08 37.41 5.94
C GLY A 309 -13.94 38.30 6.41
N ARG A 310 -14.05 38.93 7.59
CA ARG A 310 -12.92 39.66 8.20
C ARG A 310 -11.89 38.70 8.79
N HIS A 311 -10.64 39.13 8.83
CA HIS A 311 -9.53 38.40 9.40
C HIS A 311 -9.01 39.09 10.66
N GLU A 312 -8.55 38.28 11.61
CA GLU A 312 -7.71 38.72 12.73
C GLU A 312 -6.38 37.99 12.64
N ILE A 313 -5.35 38.70 12.17
CA ILE A 313 -4.03 38.17 11.87
C ILE A 313 -3.03 38.66 12.91
N VAL A 314 -2.24 37.74 13.47
CA VAL A 314 -1.22 38.05 14.49
C VAL A 314 0.11 37.41 14.08
N ALA A 315 1.13 38.24 13.90
CA ALA A 315 2.51 37.79 13.83
C ALA A 315 3.02 37.41 15.24
N HIS A 316 3.80 36.34 15.31
CA HIS A 316 4.39 35.81 16.54
C HIS A 316 5.92 35.77 16.50
N GLN A 317 6.51 36.26 15.42
CA GLN A 317 7.94 36.48 15.24
C GLN A 317 8.15 37.62 14.24
N ALA A 318 9.35 38.18 14.17
CA ALA A 318 9.67 39.25 13.25
C ALA A 318 9.78 38.75 11.79
N GLY A 319 9.80 39.67 10.82
CA GLY A 319 10.06 39.32 9.41
C GLY A 319 8.87 38.64 8.72
N GLN A 320 7.64 38.88 9.18
CA GLN A 320 6.45 38.24 8.61
C GLN A 320 5.83 39.10 7.50
N THR A 321 5.06 38.45 6.63
CA THR A 321 4.22 39.13 5.65
C THR A 321 2.77 38.82 5.95
N LEU A 322 1.96 39.84 6.18
CA LEU A 322 0.55 39.69 6.56
C LEU A 322 -0.36 40.32 5.49
N GLU A 323 -1.42 39.61 5.10
CA GLU A 323 -2.41 40.05 4.10
C GLU A 323 -3.82 39.77 4.63
N GLY A 324 -4.64 40.81 4.83
CA GLY A 324 -6.00 40.69 5.39
C GLY A 324 -7.04 40.18 4.39
N GLY A 325 -6.95 40.63 3.13
CA GLY A 325 -7.95 40.36 2.10
C GLY A 325 -8.74 41.62 1.75
N ALA A 326 -10.04 41.47 1.45
CA ALA A 326 -10.92 42.52 0.92
C ALA A 326 -11.93 43.06 1.96
N LYS A 327 -11.77 42.69 3.24
CA LYS A 327 -12.67 43.06 4.33
C LYS A 327 -11.89 43.93 5.31
N ASN A 328 -12.60 44.48 6.29
CA ASN A 328 -11.97 45.37 7.27
C ASN A 328 -11.25 44.55 8.33
N ASP A 329 -9.98 44.27 8.09
CA ASP A 329 -9.20 43.29 8.83
C ASP A 329 -8.41 43.92 9.98
N THR A 330 -7.98 43.10 10.94
CA THR A 330 -7.09 43.52 12.02
C THR A 330 -5.80 42.73 11.96
N LEU A 331 -4.69 43.43 11.75
CA LEU A 331 -3.36 42.86 11.62
C LEU A 331 -2.53 43.31 12.82
N THR A 332 -1.87 42.38 13.50
CA THR A 332 -1.06 42.66 14.70
C THR A 332 0.39 42.28 14.45
N ASP A 333 1.26 43.26 14.66
CA ASP A 333 2.69 43.20 14.41
C ASP A 333 3.50 42.43 15.48
N PHE A 334 4.72 42.02 15.10
CA PHE A 334 5.79 41.55 15.98
C PHE A 334 7.19 42.14 15.61
N GLY A 335 7.26 43.13 14.72
CA GLY A 335 8.45 43.83 14.24
C GLY A 335 8.96 43.33 12.88
N ASP A 336 9.57 44.21 12.09
CA ASP A 336 10.07 43.92 10.73
C ASP A 336 8.99 43.22 9.87
N THR A 337 7.74 43.67 9.97
CA THR A 337 6.59 43.05 9.28
C THR A 337 6.24 43.83 8.02
N THR A 338 5.97 43.09 6.95
CA THR A 338 5.38 43.64 5.72
C THR A 338 3.87 43.42 5.71
N PHE A 339 3.09 44.50 5.68
CA PHE A 339 1.64 44.46 5.52
C PHE A 339 1.28 44.65 4.06
N VAL A 340 0.65 43.66 3.44
CA VAL A 340 0.32 43.68 2.02
C VAL A 340 -1.15 44.04 1.84
N PHE A 341 -1.40 45.10 1.07
CA PHE A 341 -2.73 45.55 0.70
C PHE A 341 -2.86 45.56 -0.83
N LYS A 342 -3.84 44.82 -1.34
CA LYS A 342 -4.18 44.73 -2.77
C LYS A 342 -5.36 45.64 -3.10
N GLU A 343 -5.75 45.74 -4.37
CA GLU A 343 -6.97 46.45 -4.76
C GLU A 343 -8.19 46.00 -3.92
N ASN A 344 -8.98 46.99 -3.48
CA ASN A 344 -10.21 46.77 -2.69
C ASN A 344 -10.00 46.03 -1.37
N PHE A 345 -8.87 46.28 -0.69
CA PHE A 345 -8.59 45.65 0.60
C PHE A 345 -9.57 46.09 1.71
N GLY A 346 -10.19 47.26 1.58
CA GLY A 346 -11.16 47.78 2.56
C GLY A 346 -10.52 48.67 3.62
N ARG A 347 -11.03 48.62 4.85
CA ARG A 347 -10.64 49.54 5.93
C ARG A 347 -10.00 48.80 7.10
N ASP A 348 -8.69 48.63 7.01
CA ASP A 348 -7.93 47.76 7.90
C ASP A 348 -7.35 48.50 9.08
N THR A 349 -6.98 47.74 10.12
CA THR A 349 -6.29 48.25 11.30
C THR A 349 -5.03 47.45 11.56
N ILE A 350 -3.88 48.14 11.58
CA ILE A 350 -2.62 47.58 12.04
C ILE A 350 -2.38 47.98 13.49
N ARG A 351 -2.01 47.02 14.34
CA ARG A 351 -1.61 47.23 15.72
C ARG A 351 -0.13 46.95 15.89
N GLY A 352 0.59 47.89 16.49
CA GLY A 352 2.01 47.73 16.80
C GLY A 352 2.95 48.20 15.71
N PHE A 353 2.45 48.84 14.64
CA PHE A 353 3.26 49.30 13.51
C PHE A 353 4.47 50.14 13.98
N ASP A 354 5.68 49.68 13.69
CA ASP A 354 6.94 50.36 13.97
C ASP A 354 7.38 51.20 12.77
N ALA A 355 7.00 52.48 12.80
CA ALA A 355 7.32 53.42 11.73
C ALA A 355 8.77 53.93 11.82
N GLY A 356 9.40 54.14 10.67
CA GLY A 356 10.70 54.80 10.56
C GLY A 356 11.49 54.38 9.32
N SER A 357 12.82 54.44 9.45
CA SER A 357 13.77 54.08 8.39
C SER A 357 14.88 53.14 8.91
N GLY A 358 14.64 52.52 10.08
CA GLY A 358 15.54 51.57 10.71
C GLY A 358 15.58 50.25 9.95
N SER A 359 16.47 49.33 10.30
CA SER A 359 16.45 47.98 9.68
C SER A 359 15.31 47.09 10.17
N ASP A 360 14.61 47.51 11.21
CA ASP A 360 13.55 46.82 11.93
C ASP A 360 12.17 47.50 11.79
N HIS A 361 12.09 48.57 10.97
CA HIS A 361 10.81 49.22 10.68
C HIS A 361 9.89 48.31 9.87
N ASP A 362 8.60 48.52 10.05
CA ASP A 362 7.56 47.83 9.28
C ASP A 362 7.32 48.49 7.93
N VAL A 363 6.79 47.73 6.98
CA VAL A 363 6.52 48.21 5.62
C VAL A 363 5.06 47.97 5.24
N ILE A 364 4.44 48.98 4.65
CA ILE A 364 3.13 48.90 4.00
C ILE A 364 3.34 48.73 2.49
N SER A 365 3.05 47.55 1.98
CA SER A 365 3.11 47.24 0.55
C SER A 365 1.76 47.43 -0.10
N LEU A 366 1.65 48.43 -0.98
CA LEU A 366 0.46 48.75 -1.77
C LEU A 366 0.61 48.15 -3.17
N LEU A 367 0.02 46.97 -3.38
CA LEU A 367 0.14 46.22 -4.63
C LEU A 367 -1.06 46.46 -5.54
N GLY A 368 -0.84 47.13 -6.68
CA GLY A 368 -1.90 47.42 -7.66
C GLY A 368 -2.94 48.44 -7.19
N THR A 369 -2.72 49.15 -6.09
CA THR A 369 -3.69 50.13 -5.58
C THR A 369 -3.69 51.43 -6.40
N ALA A 370 -4.65 52.32 -6.15
CA ALA A 370 -4.73 53.62 -6.79
C ALA A 370 -3.56 54.56 -6.44
N ALA A 371 -2.93 54.38 -5.27
CA ALA A 371 -1.76 55.16 -4.87
C ALA A 371 -0.50 54.62 -5.57
N GLN A 372 0.25 55.50 -6.23
CA GLN A 372 1.47 55.17 -6.98
C GLN A 372 2.72 55.78 -6.35
N SER A 373 2.55 56.64 -5.36
CA SER A 373 3.60 57.36 -4.67
C SER A 373 3.14 57.80 -3.27
N PHE A 374 4.09 58.22 -2.43
CA PHE A 374 3.80 58.71 -1.09
C PHE A 374 2.92 59.98 -1.10
N GLU A 375 3.04 60.79 -2.15
CA GLU A 375 2.23 61.99 -2.37
C GLU A 375 0.75 61.70 -2.66
N ASP A 376 0.41 60.49 -3.09
CA ASP A 376 -0.98 60.08 -3.34
C ASP A 376 -1.72 59.72 -2.04
N LEU A 377 -0.99 59.56 -0.93
CA LEU A 377 -1.56 59.15 0.35
C LEU A 377 -2.15 60.35 1.12
N HIS A 378 -3.30 60.12 1.74
CA HIS A 378 -3.95 61.10 2.59
C HIS A 378 -3.88 60.68 4.07
N PHE A 379 -3.28 61.54 4.89
CA PHE A 379 -3.05 61.24 6.30
C PHE A 379 -3.98 62.04 7.21
N ASN A 380 -4.64 61.36 8.15
CA ASN A 380 -5.51 61.98 9.14
C ASN A 380 -5.27 61.38 10.53
N THR A 381 -4.83 62.20 11.49
CA THR A 381 -4.65 61.77 12.87
C THR A 381 -6.00 61.66 13.59
N VAL A 382 -6.24 60.51 14.21
CA VAL A 382 -7.41 60.23 15.05
C VAL A 382 -6.96 59.82 16.45
N LEU A 383 -7.90 59.70 17.39
CA LEU A 383 -7.57 59.32 18.77
C LEU A 383 -6.86 57.95 18.87
N SER A 384 -7.19 57.02 17.97
CA SER A 384 -6.63 55.67 17.94
C SER A 384 -5.29 55.55 17.21
N GLY A 385 -4.81 56.60 16.53
CA GLY A 385 -3.58 56.55 15.74
C GLY A 385 -3.67 57.37 14.45
N LEU A 386 -2.97 56.92 13.41
CA LEU A 386 -2.95 57.59 12.10
C LEU A 386 -3.80 56.81 11.10
N VAL A 387 -4.71 57.48 10.39
CA VAL A 387 -5.42 56.90 9.25
C VAL A 387 -4.68 57.30 7.97
N VAL A 388 -4.29 56.30 7.19
CA VAL A 388 -3.72 56.43 5.85
C VAL A 388 -4.83 56.05 4.86
N THR A 389 -5.37 57.04 4.16
CA THR A 389 -6.40 56.84 3.14
C THR A 389 -5.74 56.72 1.78
N ILE A 390 -6.06 55.64 1.06
CA ILE A 390 -5.57 55.34 -0.29
C ILE A 390 -6.61 55.84 -1.31
N ASP A 391 -7.89 55.54 -1.08
CA ASP A 391 -9.03 56.04 -1.87
C ASP A 391 -10.32 56.07 -1.02
N ASP A 392 -11.48 56.23 -1.68
CA ASP A 392 -12.79 56.33 -1.00
C ASP A 392 -13.20 55.07 -0.25
N ASP A 393 -12.76 53.90 -0.70
CA ASP A 393 -13.13 52.60 -0.14
C ASP A 393 -12.00 51.99 0.72
N ASN A 394 -10.76 52.41 0.49
CA ASN A 394 -9.55 51.80 1.04
C ASN A 394 -8.80 52.72 2.01
N ALA A 395 -8.58 52.24 3.24
CA ALA A 395 -7.81 52.96 4.25
C ALA A 395 -7.18 52.03 5.28
N VAL A 396 -6.01 52.39 5.82
CA VAL A 396 -5.34 51.65 6.90
C VAL A 396 -5.24 52.54 8.13
N THR A 397 -5.65 52.03 9.29
CA THR A 397 -5.45 52.69 10.58
C THR A 397 -4.22 52.12 11.28
N LEU A 398 -3.21 52.94 11.51
CA LEU A 398 -1.97 52.60 12.22
C LEU A 398 -2.11 52.94 13.70
N GLY A 399 -2.37 51.93 14.52
CA GLY A 399 -2.66 52.08 15.95
C GLY A 399 -1.48 52.66 16.73
N GLY A 400 -1.69 53.81 17.39
CA GLY A 400 -0.66 54.45 18.23
C GLY A 400 0.44 55.20 17.47
N VAL A 401 0.43 55.19 16.14
CA VAL A 401 1.38 55.91 15.29
C VAL A 401 0.96 57.37 15.10
N GLN A 402 1.92 58.28 15.10
CA GLN A 402 1.73 59.70 14.80
C GLN A 402 2.28 60.04 13.41
N MET A 403 1.68 61.03 12.74
CA MET A 403 2.12 61.48 11.41
C MET A 403 3.61 61.85 11.34
N SER A 404 4.19 62.39 12.42
CA SER A 404 5.61 62.76 12.47
C SER A 404 6.59 61.58 12.48
N GLN A 405 6.09 60.35 12.68
CA GLN A 405 6.90 59.12 12.68
C GLN A 405 6.94 58.45 11.30
N ILE A 406 5.99 58.79 10.44
CA ILE A 406 5.83 58.19 9.12
C ILE A 406 6.67 58.93 8.07
N SER A 407 7.25 58.15 7.16
CA SER A 407 8.09 58.56 6.06
C SER A 407 7.74 57.78 4.79
N ALA A 408 8.38 58.14 3.68
CA ALA A 408 8.21 57.40 2.43
C ALA A 408 8.85 56.01 2.47
N ASP A 409 9.81 55.76 3.38
CA ASP A 409 10.49 54.47 3.51
C ASP A 409 9.54 53.39 4.06
N ASP A 410 8.50 53.79 4.82
CA ASP A 410 7.47 52.91 5.37
C ASP A 410 6.51 52.34 4.30
N PHE A 411 6.63 52.76 3.03
CA PHE A 411 5.70 52.40 1.96
C PHE A 411 6.41 51.84 0.73
N LEU A 412 5.85 50.76 0.19
CA LEU A 412 6.24 50.18 -1.08
C LEU A 412 5.06 50.25 -2.06
N PHE A 413 5.27 50.89 -3.21
CA PHE A 413 4.26 51.03 -4.28
C PHE A 413 4.64 50.10 -5.44
N LEU A 414 3.79 49.12 -5.76
CA LEU A 414 4.07 48.02 -6.69
C LEU A 414 3.07 47.89 -7.84
#